data_AF-A0A1N7SDA5-F1
#
_entry.id   AF-A0A1N7SDA5-F1
#
_cell.length_a   1.000
_cell.length_b   1.000
_cell.length_c   1.000
_cell.angle_alpha   90.00
_cell.angle_beta   90.00
_cell.angle_gamma   90.00
#
_symmetry.space_group_name_H-M   'P 1'
#
loop_
_entity.id
_entity.type
_entity.pdbx_description
1 polymer ?
#
loop_
_entity_poly.entity_id
_entity_poly.type
_entity_poly.pdbx_seq_one_letter_code
_entity_poly.pdbx_strand_id
1 'polypeptide(L)'
;MQDIDYTLIALGGLHLPRELKLEKGLADNVPILTCPLELPDLVAIRSQGPGTCFGYGSMQVDDARILTFRLQLGGVQIYWLADLTDAEVWTAMDLWQKQQFVPFAFQVEKRLTICCKAEIGSKAPIIGQFRNQICADAPAEMWDILTDTAASGWVHQQASTDIPGVPLEHVLVNVLVTKRYEALVKGKTFAHEPTVATAGSGGASNIH
;
A
#
# COMPACT_ATOMS: atom_id res chain seq x y z
N MET A 1 -11.51 18.84 17.32
CA MET A 1 -11.90 17.63 16.58
C MET A 1 -12.39 18.10 15.24
N GLN A 2 -11.50 18.18 14.25
CA GLN A 2 -11.90 18.51 12.88
C GLN A 2 -12.55 17.26 12.30
N ASP A 3 -13.74 17.39 11.72
CA ASP A 3 -14.36 16.32 10.94
C ASP A 3 -13.43 16.02 9.76
N ILE A 4 -12.74 14.88 9.83
CA ILE A 4 -11.90 14.41 8.75
C ILE A 4 -12.83 13.91 7.67
N ASP A 5 -12.75 14.53 6.50
CA ASP A 5 -13.48 14.08 5.34
C ASP A 5 -12.85 12.78 4.83
N TYR A 6 -13.34 11.65 5.36
CA TYR A 6 -12.95 10.32 4.93
C TYR A 6 -13.22 10.09 3.43
N THR A 7 -13.90 10.99 2.72
CA THR A 7 -14.10 10.87 1.27
C THR A 7 -12.83 11.08 0.43
N LEU A 8 -11.66 11.37 1.01
CA LEU A 8 -10.42 11.61 0.23
C LEU A 8 -9.39 10.46 0.26
N ILE A 9 -9.66 9.36 0.96
CA ILE A 9 -8.65 8.32 1.22
C ILE A 9 -8.92 7.07 0.38
N ALA A 10 -7.94 6.67 -0.42
CA ALA A 10 -8.01 5.41 -1.15
C ALA A 10 -7.94 4.20 -0.19
N LEU A 11 -8.85 3.24 -0.36
CA LEU A 11 -8.87 2.02 0.44
C LEU A 11 -8.38 0.83 -0.37
N GLY A 12 -7.16 0.39 -0.07
CA GLY A 12 -6.65 -0.87 -0.55
C GLY A 12 -7.18 -2.05 0.28
N GLY A 13 -6.97 -3.26 -0.22
CA GLY A 13 -7.43 -4.47 0.45
C GLY A 13 -6.43 -5.60 0.36
N LEU A 14 -6.68 -6.62 1.17
CA LEU A 14 -5.93 -7.86 1.18
C LEU A 14 -6.91 -9.01 0.94
N HIS A 15 -6.87 -9.57 -0.26
CA HIS A 15 -7.89 -10.53 -0.71
C HIS A 15 -7.28 -11.83 -1.17
N LEU A 16 -7.98 -12.94 -0.91
CA LEU A 16 -7.61 -14.21 -1.51
C LEU A 16 -8.04 -14.26 -2.98
N PRO A 17 -7.33 -15.00 -3.86
CA PRO A 17 -7.65 -15.06 -5.28
C PRO A 17 -9.10 -15.48 -5.56
N ARG A 18 -9.63 -16.39 -4.74
CA ARG A 18 -11.02 -16.87 -4.78
C ARG A 18 -12.07 -15.80 -4.49
N GLU A 19 -11.74 -14.80 -3.67
CA GLU A 19 -12.64 -13.69 -3.34
C GLU A 19 -12.75 -12.73 -4.52
N LEU A 20 -11.68 -12.62 -5.30
CA LEU A 20 -11.59 -11.78 -6.50
C LEU A 20 -12.06 -12.47 -7.78
N LYS A 21 -12.44 -13.76 -7.71
CA LYS A 21 -12.81 -14.58 -8.88
C LYS A 21 -11.77 -14.56 -9.99
N LEU A 22 -10.49 -14.50 -9.63
CA LEU A 22 -9.39 -14.51 -10.58
C LEU A 22 -9.24 -15.90 -11.23
N GLU A 23 -8.96 -15.93 -12.53
CA GLU A 23 -8.67 -17.18 -13.25
C GLU A 23 -7.26 -17.73 -12.92
N LYS A 24 -7.08 -19.03 -13.12
CA LYS A 24 -5.96 -19.86 -12.65
C LYS A 24 -4.56 -19.26 -12.92
N GLY A 25 -3.67 -19.33 -11.93
CA GLY A 25 -2.25 -18.96 -12.07
C GLY A 25 -1.57 -18.45 -10.79
N LEU A 26 -2.38 -18.15 -9.76
CA LEU A 26 -1.92 -17.83 -8.41
C LEU A 26 -2.43 -18.91 -7.44
N ALA A 27 -1.63 -19.27 -6.44
CA ALA A 27 -2.07 -20.23 -5.43
C ALA A 27 -3.24 -19.64 -4.62
N ASP A 28 -4.31 -20.41 -4.45
CA ASP A 28 -5.59 -19.98 -3.85
C ASP A 28 -5.49 -19.41 -2.42
N ASN A 29 -4.34 -19.59 -1.78
CA ASN A 29 -4.06 -19.14 -0.42
C ASN A 29 -3.09 -17.98 -0.32
N VAL A 30 -2.53 -17.47 -1.43
CA VAL A 30 -1.61 -16.32 -1.41
C VAL A 30 -2.42 -15.03 -1.52
N PRO A 31 -2.47 -14.19 -0.48
CA PRO A 31 -3.25 -12.95 -0.51
C PRO A 31 -2.73 -11.97 -1.56
N ILE A 32 -3.61 -11.14 -2.10
CA ILE A 32 -3.36 -10.16 -3.15
C ILE A 32 -3.58 -8.77 -2.57
N LEU A 33 -2.60 -7.89 -2.74
CA LEU A 33 -2.78 -6.47 -2.48
C LEU A 33 -3.67 -5.86 -3.56
N THR A 34 -4.78 -5.25 -3.16
CA THR A 34 -5.62 -4.48 -4.07
C THR A 34 -5.51 -3.00 -3.78
N CYS A 35 -5.59 -2.18 -4.81
CA CYS A 35 -5.88 -0.76 -4.63
C CYS A 35 -6.88 -0.28 -5.70
N PRO A 36 -7.77 0.66 -5.35
CA PRO A 36 -8.51 1.42 -6.33
C PRO A 36 -7.51 2.26 -7.15
N LEU A 37 -7.85 2.50 -8.40
CA LEU A 37 -7.05 3.26 -9.32
C LEU A 37 -7.97 4.00 -10.29
N GLU A 38 -7.65 5.26 -10.57
CA GLU A 38 -8.36 6.02 -11.59
C GLU A 38 -7.80 5.72 -12.99
N LEU A 39 -8.61 5.92 -14.02
CA LEU A 39 -8.21 5.62 -15.39
C LEU A 39 -6.93 6.35 -15.84
N PRO A 40 -6.71 7.64 -15.50
CA PRO A 40 -5.45 8.33 -15.83
C PRO A 40 -4.22 7.68 -15.23
N ASP A 41 -4.28 7.24 -13.97
CA ASP A 41 -3.16 6.57 -13.31
C ASP A 41 -2.87 5.20 -13.94
N LEU A 42 -3.92 4.47 -14.36
CA LEU A 42 -3.77 3.23 -15.11
C LEU A 42 -3.06 3.46 -16.45
N VAL A 43 -3.41 4.54 -17.16
CA VAL A 43 -2.75 4.90 -18.43
C VAL A 43 -1.28 5.25 -18.17
N ALA A 44 -0.99 6.03 -17.12
CA ALA A 44 0.38 6.35 -16.73
C ALA A 44 1.21 5.08 -16.47
N ILE A 45 0.71 4.16 -15.63
CA ILE A 45 1.37 2.87 -15.34
C ILE A 45 1.64 2.07 -16.62
N ARG A 46 0.67 2.02 -17.55
CA ARG A 46 0.83 1.25 -18.81
C ARG A 46 1.79 1.89 -19.80
N SER A 47 1.95 3.21 -19.75
CA SER A 47 2.84 3.95 -20.65
C SER A 47 4.30 3.91 -20.22
N GLN A 48 4.56 3.55 -18.96
CA GLN A 48 5.89 3.50 -18.37
C GLN A 48 6.57 2.15 -18.66
N GLY A 49 7.90 2.16 -18.86
CA GLY A 49 8.71 0.98 -19.17
C GLY A 49 8.75 -0.09 -18.05
N PRO A 50 9.48 -1.21 -18.24
CA PRO A 50 9.35 -2.44 -17.43
C PRO A 50 9.87 -2.38 -15.98
N GLY A 51 10.13 -1.19 -15.44
CA GLY A 51 10.65 -1.04 -14.08
C GLY A 51 9.58 -1.34 -13.04
N THR A 52 9.72 -2.47 -12.33
CA THR A 52 8.91 -2.80 -11.15
C THR A 52 9.82 -2.93 -9.93
N CYS A 53 9.49 -2.28 -8.82
CA CYS A 53 10.16 -2.47 -7.55
C CYS A 53 9.11 -2.63 -6.45
N PHE A 54 9.31 -3.61 -5.57
CA PHE A 54 8.47 -3.79 -4.40
C PHE A 54 9.32 -3.83 -3.14
N GLY A 55 8.86 -3.12 -2.12
CA GLY A 55 9.48 -3.10 -0.80
C GLY A 55 8.43 -2.94 0.30
N TYR A 56 8.83 -3.29 1.50
CA TYR A 56 8.11 -2.91 2.70
C TYR A 56 9.00 -2.06 3.61
N GLY A 57 8.39 -1.36 4.55
CA GLY A 57 9.03 -0.44 5.48
C GLY A 57 8.14 -0.21 6.70
N SER A 58 8.60 0.63 7.61
CA SER A 58 7.77 1.10 8.72
C SER A 58 8.03 2.58 8.95
N MET A 59 7.01 3.30 9.41
CA MET A 59 7.11 4.69 9.82
C MET A 59 6.53 4.87 11.22
N GLN A 60 7.16 5.73 12.01
CA GLN A 60 6.64 6.15 13.31
C GLN A 60 5.78 7.39 13.10
N VAL A 61 4.54 7.35 13.58
CA VAL A 61 3.61 8.49 13.60
C VAL A 61 3.10 8.58 15.03
N ASP A 62 3.47 9.66 15.73
CA ASP A 62 3.29 9.79 17.18
C ASP A 62 3.80 8.55 17.93
N ASP A 63 2.97 7.94 18.77
CA ASP A 63 3.30 6.72 19.51
C ASP A 63 2.99 5.43 18.73
N ALA A 64 2.39 5.53 17.55
CA ALA A 64 2.05 4.40 16.69
C ALA A 64 3.09 4.14 15.61
N ARG A 65 3.21 2.86 15.23
CA ARG A 65 4.05 2.45 14.11
C ARG A 65 3.19 1.87 13.00
N ILE A 66 3.28 2.47 11.83
CA ILE A 66 2.59 2.06 10.62
C ILE A 66 3.54 1.19 9.80
N LEU A 67 3.04 0.06 9.32
CA LEU A 67 3.72 -0.74 8.31
C LEU A 67 3.39 -0.18 6.92
N THR A 68 4.38 -0.07 6.04
CA THR A 68 4.19 0.44 4.69
C THR A 68 4.57 -0.62 3.66
N PHE A 69 3.68 -0.95 2.72
CA PHE A 69 4.03 -1.65 1.49
C PHE A 69 4.15 -0.64 0.35
N ARG A 70 5.16 -0.80 -0.50
CA ARG A 70 5.50 0.13 -1.58
C ARG A 70 5.70 -0.65 -2.87
N LEU A 71 4.94 -0.31 -3.89
CA LEU A 71 5.09 -0.82 -5.25
C LEU A 71 5.37 0.36 -6.17
N GLN A 72 6.51 0.36 -6.86
CA GLN A 72 6.81 1.32 -7.91
C GLN A 72 6.72 0.65 -9.29
N LEU A 73 5.91 1.24 -10.18
CA LEU A 73 5.74 0.87 -11.57
C LEU A 73 6.11 2.08 -12.43
N GLY A 74 7.35 2.09 -12.94
CA GLY A 74 7.90 3.29 -13.57
C GLY A 74 7.93 4.48 -12.61
N GLY A 75 7.33 5.60 -13.01
CA GLY A 75 7.18 6.83 -12.25
C GLY A 75 5.95 6.88 -11.35
N VAL A 76 5.19 5.78 -11.22
CA VAL A 76 4.06 5.70 -10.29
C VAL A 76 4.43 4.83 -9.09
N GLN A 77 4.34 5.36 -7.88
CA GLN A 77 4.57 4.62 -6.63
C GLN A 77 3.30 4.53 -5.81
N ILE A 78 2.96 3.32 -5.38
CA ILE A 78 1.73 2.98 -4.66
C ILE A 78 2.11 2.53 -3.27
N TYR A 79 1.54 3.20 -2.27
CA TYR A 79 1.68 2.89 -0.86
C TYR A 79 0.42 2.22 -0.33
N TRP A 80 0.61 1.20 0.50
CA TRP A 80 -0.41 0.70 1.42
C TRP A 80 0.09 0.89 2.85
N LEU A 81 -0.64 1.69 3.62
CA LEU A 81 -0.45 1.90 5.05
C LEU A 81 -1.23 0.82 5.80
N ALA A 82 -0.55 0.06 6.63
CA ALA A 82 -1.12 -1.07 7.35
C ALA A 82 -0.80 -0.97 8.84
N ASP A 83 -1.72 -1.51 9.65
CA ASP A 83 -1.50 -1.71 11.07
C ASP A 83 -0.40 -2.76 11.28
N LEU A 84 0.71 -2.34 11.91
CA LEU A 84 1.83 -3.22 12.22
C LEU A 84 1.46 -4.34 13.22
N THR A 85 0.41 -4.16 14.01
CA THR A 85 -0.04 -5.14 15.01
C THR A 85 -0.95 -6.21 14.41
N ASP A 86 -1.28 -6.12 13.11
CA ASP A 86 -2.28 -6.98 12.49
C ASP A 86 -1.72 -8.33 12.02
N ALA A 87 -2.18 -9.40 12.67
CA ALA A 87 -1.82 -10.78 12.34
C ALA A 87 -2.14 -11.18 10.89
N GLU A 88 -3.20 -10.61 10.29
CA GLU A 88 -3.55 -10.91 8.89
C GLU A 88 -2.47 -10.38 7.94
N VAL A 89 -1.96 -9.18 8.22
CA VAL A 89 -0.88 -8.55 7.44
C VAL A 89 0.41 -9.37 7.55
N TRP A 90 0.78 -9.80 8.75
CA TRP A 90 1.95 -10.66 8.96
C TRP A 90 1.83 -12.01 8.26
N THR A 91 0.65 -12.62 8.32
CA THR A 91 0.39 -13.89 7.64
C THR A 91 0.56 -13.75 6.13
N ALA A 92 0.08 -12.65 5.53
CA ALA A 92 0.28 -12.37 4.12
C ALA A 92 1.76 -12.17 3.78
N MET A 93 2.49 -11.39 4.58
CA MET A 93 3.93 -11.20 4.40
C MET A 93 4.70 -12.52 4.42
N ASP A 94 4.39 -13.43 5.34
CA ASP A 94 5.03 -14.74 5.44
C ASP A 94 4.80 -15.59 4.18
N LEU A 95 3.58 -15.54 3.64
CA LEU A 95 3.23 -16.24 2.40
C LEU A 95 3.93 -15.62 1.20
N TRP A 96 4.00 -14.29 1.10
CA TRP A 96 4.71 -13.61 0.02
C TRP A 96 6.21 -13.86 0.08
N GLN A 97 6.82 -13.79 1.26
CA GLN A 97 8.23 -14.12 1.46
C GLN A 97 8.53 -15.56 1.05
N LYS A 98 7.67 -16.52 1.41
CA LYS A 98 7.85 -17.92 0.97
C LYS A 98 7.84 -18.06 -0.55
N GLN A 99 7.04 -17.24 -1.24
CA GLN A 99 6.90 -17.28 -2.70
C GLN A 99 7.88 -16.35 -3.43
N GLN A 100 8.60 -15.48 -2.71
CA GLN A 100 9.51 -14.45 -3.22
C GLN A 100 8.85 -13.39 -4.12
N PHE A 101 7.52 -13.30 -4.11
CA PHE A 101 6.77 -12.28 -4.84
C PHE A 101 5.53 -11.85 -4.08
N VAL A 102 5.07 -10.63 -4.36
CA VAL A 102 3.78 -10.10 -3.91
C VAL A 102 2.85 -9.98 -5.11
N PRO A 103 1.72 -10.70 -5.13
CA PRO A 103 0.69 -10.46 -6.12
C PRO A 103 -0.09 -9.19 -5.77
N PHE A 104 -0.38 -8.39 -6.78
CA PHE A 104 -1.15 -7.16 -6.63
C PHE A 104 -2.16 -7.03 -7.76
N ALA A 105 -3.23 -6.27 -7.50
CA ALA A 105 -4.27 -6.02 -8.47
C ALA A 105 -4.88 -4.62 -8.36
N PHE A 106 -5.30 -4.07 -9.50
CA PHE A 106 -5.89 -2.74 -9.58
C PHE A 106 -7.39 -2.82 -9.85
N GLN A 107 -8.15 -2.00 -9.13
CA GLN A 107 -9.59 -1.84 -9.31
C GLN A 107 -9.87 -0.49 -9.95
N VAL A 108 -10.36 -0.49 -11.19
CA VAL A 108 -10.77 0.74 -11.91
C VAL A 108 -12.28 0.68 -12.08
N GLU A 109 -13.00 1.74 -11.71
CA GLU A 109 -14.47 1.78 -11.77
C GLU A 109 -15.16 0.56 -11.12
N LYS A 110 -14.62 0.11 -9.96
CA LYS A 110 -15.07 -1.10 -9.22
C LYS A 110 -14.91 -2.42 -9.98
N ARG A 111 -14.10 -2.44 -11.04
CA ARG A 111 -13.74 -3.65 -11.80
C ARG A 111 -12.28 -3.98 -11.62
N LEU A 112 -12.01 -5.23 -11.28
CA LEU A 112 -10.65 -5.75 -11.23
C LEU A 112 -10.08 -5.76 -12.65
N THR A 113 -9.00 -5.02 -12.87
CA THR A 113 -8.49 -4.72 -14.22
C THR A 113 -7.15 -5.36 -14.50
N ILE A 114 -6.25 -5.43 -13.51
CA ILE A 114 -4.91 -5.98 -13.65
C ILE A 114 -4.63 -6.88 -12.46
N CYS A 115 -4.01 -8.04 -12.68
CA CYS A 115 -3.40 -8.87 -11.64
C CYS A 115 -1.98 -9.21 -12.08
N CYS A 116 -0.98 -8.78 -11.31
CA CYS A 116 0.44 -8.96 -11.61
C CYS A 116 1.18 -9.46 -10.36
N LYS A 117 2.47 -9.75 -10.51
CA LYS A 117 3.38 -10.15 -9.42
C LYS A 117 4.57 -9.20 -9.43
N ALA A 118 4.98 -8.73 -8.26
CA ALA A 118 6.23 -8.00 -8.07
C ALA A 118 7.19 -8.87 -7.25
N GLU A 119 8.44 -8.97 -7.68
CA GLU A 119 9.47 -9.67 -6.91
C GLU A 119 9.80 -8.88 -5.64
N ILE A 120 9.97 -9.60 -4.53
CA ILE A 120 10.42 -8.99 -3.28
C ILE A 120 11.94 -8.82 -3.37
N GLY A 121 12.42 -7.58 -3.30
CA GLY A 121 13.86 -7.32 -3.32
C GLY A 121 14.58 -8.08 -2.21
N SER A 122 15.77 -8.62 -2.51
CA SER A 122 16.59 -9.41 -1.57
C SER A 122 17.12 -8.64 -0.36
N LYS A 123 16.97 -7.31 -0.35
CA LYS A 123 17.33 -6.39 0.74
C LYS A 123 16.13 -5.96 1.58
N ALA A 124 15.08 -6.76 1.62
CA ALA A 124 13.88 -6.38 2.35
C ALA A 124 14.20 -6.15 3.84
N PRO A 125 13.76 -5.04 4.44
CA PRO A 125 14.19 -4.64 5.78
C PRO A 125 13.81 -5.67 6.85
N ILE A 126 14.56 -5.67 7.96
CA ILE A 126 14.31 -6.53 9.12
C ILE A 126 13.09 -6.01 9.88
N ILE A 127 11.91 -6.10 9.27
CA ILE A 127 10.65 -5.77 9.92
C ILE A 127 10.28 -6.85 10.93
N GLY A 128 10.78 -8.07 10.77
CA GLY A 128 10.52 -9.21 11.65
C GLY A 128 10.78 -8.95 13.15
N GLN A 129 11.60 -7.94 13.49
CA GLN A 129 11.81 -7.52 14.88
C GLN A 129 10.54 -7.00 15.57
N PHE A 130 9.51 -6.58 14.83
CA PHE A 130 8.24 -6.08 15.35
C PHE A 130 7.15 -7.15 15.46
N ARG A 131 7.44 -8.42 15.13
CA ARG A 131 6.45 -9.51 15.23
C ARG A 131 5.88 -9.70 16.64
N ASN A 132 6.64 -9.32 17.67
CA ASN A 132 6.18 -9.38 19.06
C ASN A 132 5.10 -8.35 19.40
N GLN A 133 4.78 -7.43 18.49
CA GLN A 133 3.75 -6.41 18.65
C GLN A 133 2.39 -6.83 18.08
N ILE A 134 2.26 -8.04 17.54
CA ILE A 134 0.99 -8.57 17.04
C ILE A 134 -0.03 -8.61 18.18
N CYS A 135 -1.20 -8.01 17.94
CA CYS A 135 -2.32 -7.96 18.87
C CYS A 135 -3.57 -8.51 18.19
N ALA A 136 -4.42 -9.20 18.96
CA ALA A 136 -5.69 -9.72 18.45
C ALA A 136 -6.66 -8.59 18.10
N ASP A 137 -6.73 -7.57 18.96
CA ASP A 137 -7.61 -6.43 18.81
C ASP A 137 -6.90 -5.28 18.09
N ALA A 138 -7.63 -4.57 17.23
CA ALA A 138 -7.17 -3.33 16.64
C ALA A 138 -7.00 -2.27 17.75
N PRO A 139 -5.85 -1.58 17.86
CA PRO A 139 -5.73 -0.45 18.77
C PRO A 139 -6.79 0.60 18.42
N ALA A 140 -7.47 1.15 19.43
CA ALA A 140 -8.65 2.00 19.25
C ALA A 140 -8.43 3.18 18.29
N GLU A 141 -7.22 3.75 18.30
CA GLU A 141 -6.84 4.95 17.55
C GLU A 141 -6.07 4.62 16.25
N MET A 142 -5.72 3.35 16.02
CA MET A 142 -4.86 2.98 14.87
C MET A 142 -5.53 3.29 13.54
N TRP A 143 -6.85 3.10 13.44
CA TRP A 143 -7.58 3.42 12.22
C TRP A 143 -7.47 4.91 11.88
N ASP A 144 -7.69 5.79 12.86
CA ASP A 144 -7.62 7.23 12.67
C ASP A 144 -6.18 7.65 12.30
N ILE A 145 -5.17 7.08 12.95
CA ILE A 145 -3.75 7.33 12.61
C ILE A 145 -3.46 6.93 11.15
N LEU A 146 -3.93 5.76 10.70
CA LEU A 146 -3.74 5.32 9.31
C LEU A 146 -4.42 6.26 8.32
N THR A 147 -5.67 6.65 8.58
CA THR A 147 -6.43 7.55 7.70
C THR A 147 -5.83 8.95 7.66
N ASP A 148 -5.45 9.49 8.81
CA ASP A 148 -4.90 10.83 8.94
C ASP A 148 -3.55 10.91 8.26
N THR A 149 -2.72 9.87 8.44
CA THR A 149 -1.43 9.76 7.75
C THR A 149 -1.64 9.72 6.23
N ALA A 150 -2.60 8.94 5.73
CA ALA A 150 -2.89 8.87 4.31
C ALA A 150 -3.37 10.21 3.73
N ALA A 151 -4.23 10.93 4.46
CA ALA A 151 -4.79 12.21 4.03
C ALA A 151 -3.83 13.41 4.19
N SER A 152 -2.83 13.32 5.08
CA SER A 152 -1.96 14.44 5.44
C SER A 152 -1.05 14.95 4.31
N GLY A 153 -0.85 14.17 3.25
CA GLY A 153 0.15 14.45 2.22
C GLY A 153 1.60 14.16 2.64
N TRP A 154 1.85 13.77 3.91
CA TRP A 154 3.21 13.54 4.42
C TRP A 154 3.95 12.44 3.65
N VAL A 155 3.27 11.33 3.34
CA VAL A 155 3.84 10.23 2.54
C VAL A 155 4.29 10.73 1.16
N HIS A 156 3.51 11.61 0.53
CA HIS A 156 3.83 12.16 -0.80
C HIS A 156 5.12 13.02 -0.76
N GLN A 157 5.34 13.76 0.33
CA GLN A 157 6.52 14.61 0.50
C GLN A 157 7.80 13.81 0.77
N GLN A 158 7.68 12.64 1.41
CA GLN A 158 8.81 11.78 1.78
C GLN A 158 9.10 10.70 0.75
N ALA A 159 8.20 10.49 -0.23
CA ALA A 159 8.36 9.49 -1.26
C ALA A 159 9.58 9.78 -2.13
N SER A 160 10.38 8.74 -2.36
CA SER A 160 11.55 8.78 -3.24
C SER A 160 11.51 7.59 -4.18
N THR A 161 12.14 7.72 -5.35
CA THR A 161 12.22 6.62 -6.31
C THR A 161 13.01 5.45 -5.74
N ASP A 162 12.40 4.27 -5.78
CA ASP A 162 13.00 2.97 -5.49
C ASP A 162 13.66 2.35 -6.74
N ILE A 163 13.49 2.98 -7.92
CA ILE A 163 14.08 2.53 -9.18
C ILE A 163 15.14 3.56 -9.64
N PRO A 164 16.44 3.21 -9.58
CA PRO A 164 17.51 4.13 -9.97
C PRO A 164 17.32 4.69 -11.39
N GLY A 165 17.36 6.02 -11.50
CA GLY A 165 17.24 6.72 -12.78
C GLY A 165 15.81 6.90 -13.30
N VAL A 166 14.79 6.41 -12.60
CA VAL A 166 13.39 6.64 -12.94
C VAL A 166 12.80 7.73 -12.04
N PRO A 167 12.43 8.90 -12.56
CA PRO A 167 11.82 9.95 -11.75
C PRO A 167 10.43 9.52 -11.27
N LEU A 168 10.07 9.97 -10.07
CA LEU A 168 8.75 9.75 -9.51
C LEU A 168 7.80 10.87 -9.98
N GLU A 169 6.71 10.50 -10.64
CA GLU A 169 5.70 11.40 -11.22
C GLU A 169 4.42 11.41 -10.39
N HIS A 170 4.02 10.24 -9.88
CA HIS A 170 2.79 10.06 -9.12
C HIS A 170 3.03 9.22 -7.88
N VAL A 171 2.42 9.63 -6.76
CA VAL A 171 2.39 8.86 -5.52
C VAL A 171 0.94 8.65 -5.14
N LEU A 172 0.57 7.38 -4.94
CA LEU A 172 -0.77 6.98 -4.56
C LEU A 172 -0.71 6.36 -3.17
N VAL A 173 -1.50 6.85 -2.23
CA VAL A 173 -1.46 6.40 -0.83
C VAL A 173 -2.79 5.79 -0.45
N ASN A 174 -2.74 4.54 -0.01
CA ASN A 174 -3.91 3.77 0.37
C ASN A 174 -3.81 3.34 1.84
N VAL A 175 -4.93 3.26 2.53
CA VAL A 175 -5.03 2.48 3.78
C VAL A 175 -5.36 1.04 3.43
N LEU A 176 -4.60 0.09 3.96
CA LEU A 176 -4.84 -1.34 3.78
C LEU A 176 -5.96 -1.79 4.71
N VAL A 177 -7.11 -2.12 4.14
CA VAL A 177 -8.23 -2.67 4.90
C VAL A 177 -8.09 -4.18 5.01
N THR A 178 -7.98 -4.64 6.25
CA THR A 178 -8.00 -6.04 6.67
C THR A 178 -9.31 -6.37 7.37
N LYS A 179 -9.54 -7.65 7.71
CA LYS A 179 -10.78 -8.11 8.35
C LYS A 179 -11.12 -7.36 9.63
N ARG A 180 -10.13 -6.95 10.42
CA ARG A 180 -10.34 -6.19 11.66
C ARG A 180 -10.90 -4.79 11.42
N TYR A 181 -10.67 -4.20 10.25
CA TYR A 181 -11.14 -2.86 9.89
C TYR A 181 -12.35 -2.85 8.94
N GLU A 182 -12.79 -4.01 8.45
CA GLU A 182 -13.95 -4.13 7.54
C GLU A 182 -15.22 -3.45 8.09
N ALA A 183 -15.48 -3.59 9.38
CA ALA A 183 -16.66 -2.99 10.03
C ALA A 183 -16.64 -1.45 9.98
N LEU A 184 -15.46 -0.83 9.97
CA LEU A 184 -15.30 0.63 9.95
C LEU A 184 -15.49 1.23 8.56
N VAL A 185 -15.29 0.43 7.51
CA VAL A 185 -15.41 0.88 6.11
C VAL A 185 -16.74 0.49 5.46
N LYS A 186 -17.45 -0.49 6.04
CA LYS A 186 -18.71 -0.99 5.50
C LYS A 186 -19.75 0.13 5.42
N GLY A 187 -20.20 0.43 4.20
CA GLY A 187 -21.22 1.46 3.93
C GLY A 187 -20.69 2.88 3.79
N LYS A 188 -19.38 3.10 3.89
CA LYS A 188 -18.74 4.39 3.62
C LYS A 188 -18.29 4.47 2.16
N THR A 189 -18.41 5.65 1.56
CA THR A 189 -17.90 5.93 0.21
C THR A 189 -16.62 6.72 0.36
N PHE A 190 -15.55 6.23 -0.25
CA PHE A 190 -14.25 6.89 -0.26
C PHE A 190 -13.97 7.30 -1.71
N ALA A 191 -13.85 8.60 -1.98
CA ALA A 191 -13.41 9.11 -3.26
C ALA A 191 -11.88 9.22 -3.27
N HIS A 192 -11.30 9.16 -4.46
CA HIS A 192 -9.86 9.28 -4.66
C HIS A 192 -9.61 10.61 -5.36
N GLU A 193 -8.82 11.50 -4.76
CA GLU A 193 -8.19 12.61 -5.50
C GLU A 193 -6.69 12.29 -5.67
N PRO A 194 -6.21 12.12 -6.91
CA PRO A 194 -4.77 11.97 -7.16
C PRO A 194 -4.06 13.25 -6.71
N THR A 195 -3.20 13.14 -5.71
CA THR A 195 -2.32 14.26 -5.35
C THR A 195 -1.05 14.16 -6.20
N VAL A 196 -0.91 15.07 -7.17
CA VAL A 196 0.27 15.17 -8.01
C VAL A 196 1.47 15.57 -7.14
N ALA A 197 2.43 14.66 -6.97
CA ALA A 197 3.68 14.99 -6.31
C ALA A 197 4.48 15.94 -7.21
N THR A 198 4.61 17.20 -6.81
CA THR A 198 5.58 18.10 -7.46
C THR A 198 6.94 17.73 -6.89
N ALA A 199 7.81 17.11 -7.70
CA ALA A 199 9.16 16.76 -7.30
C ALA A 199 9.92 17.99 -6.79
N GLY A 200 10.08 18.09 -5.47
CA GLY A 200 11.01 19.03 -4.86
C GLY A 200 12.42 18.58 -5.19
N SER A 201 13.15 19.36 -5.98
CA SER A 201 14.60 19.21 -6.11
C SER A 201 15.24 19.55 -4.76
N GLY A 202 15.45 18.56 -3.91
CA GLY A 202 16.07 18.73 -2.60
C GLY A 202 17.03 17.57 -2.34
N GLY A 203 18.32 17.88 -2.37
CA GLY A 203 19.41 16.91 -2.39
C GLY A 203 19.45 15.92 -1.23
N ALA A 204 20.20 14.86 -1.49
CA ALA A 204 20.60 13.84 -0.54
C ALA A 204 20.97 14.40 0.83
N SER A 205 20.41 13.82 1.88
CA SER A 205 21.11 13.75 3.15
C SER A 205 20.81 12.42 3.85
N ASN A 206 21.90 11.72 4.16
CA ASN A 206 21.96 10.44 4.84
C ASN A 206 21.20 10.47 6.16
N ILE A 207 20.51 9.39 6.51
CA ILE A 207 20.16 9.10 7.90
C ILE A 207 20.47 7.61 8.18
N HIS A 208 21.29 7.44 9.22
CA HIS A 208 21.71 6.19 9.86
C HIS A 208 20.59 5.56 10.69
#